data_AF-A0A962VMK1-F1
#
_entry.id   AF-A0A962VMK1-F1
#
_cell.length_a   1.000
_cell.length_b   1.000
_cell.length_c   1.000
_cell.angle_alpha   90.00
_cell.angle_beta   90.00
_cell.angle_gamma   90.00
#
_symmetry.space_group_name_H-M   'P 1'
#
loop_
_entity.id
_entity.type
_entity.pdbx_description
1 polymer ?
#
loop_
_entity_poly.entity_id
_entity_poly.type
_entity_poly.pdbx_seq_one_letter_code
_entity_poly.pdbx_strand_id
1 'polypeptide(L)'
;MSNITGTDPSGQRLPIKLDSTSNGEFAPLPLSTANHAANQLAQENASTNARRLHLGRRAFMVSLCGAASTLLAFNKVNAAFGKHGGYFDVPADAALDPQLAQAALDGTEFIFDVQGHYVRPGGAQALKARCTVAHENLDRDYMHCIGADQFIKDVFLDSDTDMMVLSFVPSQRDAEPLSIEEADATRQIIEDMQGSPRLLLHGRVNPNQDGDLQAMDELAERWQVSAWKTYTQWGPHGQGFFMTDENSGIPFVENARRLGIKNICIHKGIPFGQESYQHSLCDDIGPIARQFPDVNFLIYHSGWVPGKAEGPYDPQHNEGLDS
;
A
#
# COMPACT_ATOMS: atom_id res chain seq x y z
N MET A 1 19.70 -9.00 -22.50
CA MET A 1 20.62 -7.90 -22.15
C MET A 1 20.04 -6.60 -22.70
N SER A 2 19.06 -6.03 -22.01
CA SER A 2 18.49 -4.72 -22.37
C SER A 2 19.47 -3.62 -21.95
N ASN A 3 19.63 -2.58 -22.77
CA ASN A 3 20.50 -1.43 -22.49
C ASN A 3 19.94 -0.60 -21.32
N ILE A 4 20.34 -0.94 -20.09
CA ILE A 4 20.03 -0.18 -18.85
C ILE A 4 20.82 1.15 -18.78
N THR A 5 21.61 1.49 -19.80
CA THR A 5 22.50 2.67 -19.80
C THR A 5 21.79 4.02 -19.95
N GLY A 6 20.47 4.06 -20.15
CA GLY A 6 19.73 5.28 -20.50
C GLY A 6 19.25 6.16 -19.34
N THR A 7 19.04 5.61 -18.13
CA THR A 7 18.28 6.30 -17.06
C THR A 7 19.15 6.95 -15.97
N ASP A 8 20.44 6.60 -15.88
CA ASP A 8 21.41 7.20 -14.95
C ASP A 8 22.83 7.24 -15.56
N PRO A 9 23.12 8.20 -16.45
CA PRO A 9 24.41 8.28 -17.14
C PRO A 9 25.59 8.51 -16.18
N SER A 10 25.35 9.09 -14.99
CA SER A 10 26.37 9.43 -14.01
C SER A 10 26.52 8.43 -12.86
N GLY A 11 25.63 7.43 -12.75
CA GLY A 11 25.66 6.47 -11.63
C GLY A 11 25.37 7.14 -10.28
N GLN A 12 24.56 8.20 -10.29
CA GLN A 12 24.23 9.00 -9.10
C GLN A 12 22.90 8.62 -8.49
N ARG A 13 22.08 7.79 -9.14
CA ARG A 13 20.84 7.29 -8.56
C ARG A 13 21.16 6.11 -7.66
N LEU A 14 20.71 6.19 -6.40
CA LEU A 14 20.77 5.04 -5.50
C LEU A 14 19.85 3.92 -6.01
N PRO A 15 20.19 2.64 -5.76
CA PRO A 15 19.34 1.52 -6.17
C PRO A 15 18.03 1.54 -5.38
N ILE A 16 18.10 2.01 -4.12
CA ILE A 16 16.98 2.23 -3.23
C ILE A 16 17.10 3.67 -2.70
N LYS A 17 16.05 4.47 -2.85
CA LYS A 17 16.08 5.89 -2.46
C LYS A 17 15.19 6.15 -1.25
N LEU A 18 15.70 6.89 -0.27
CA LEU A 18 14.87 7.58 0.72
C LEU A 18 14.57 8.96 0.18
N ASP A 19 13.36 9.14 -0.35
CA ASP A 19 12.94 10.36 -1.02
C ASP A 19 11.53 10.74 -0.56
N SER A 20 11.14 11.99 -0.77
CA SER A 20 9.75 12.39 -0.59
C SER A 20 9.05 12.35 -1.94
N THR A 21 7.93 11.62 -1.99
CA THR A 21 7.07 11.58 -3.16
C THR A 21 5.88 12.50 -2.97
N SER A 22 5.32 12.97 -4.07
CA SER A 22 4.09 13.74 -4.10
C SER A 22 3.16 13.14 -5.15
N ASN A 23 1.88 13.08 -4.81
CA ASN A 23 0.81 12.72 -5.75
C ASN A 23 0.38 13.92 -6.63
N GLY A 24 1.09 15.06 -6.55
CA GLY A 24 0.76 16.33 -7.21
C GLY A 24 -0.15 17.27 -6.42
N GLU A 25 -0.72 16.81 -5.31
CA GLU A 25 -1.69 17.56 -4.50
C GLU A 25 -1.02 18.33 -3.35
N PHE A 26 -0.02 17.71 -2.74
CA PHE A 26 0.75 18.28 -1.64
C PHE A 26 2.21 18.44 -2.04
N ALA A 27 2.83 19.54 -1.65
CA ALA A 27 4.28 19.65 -1.77
C ALA A 27 4.92 18.48 -0.99
N PRO A 28 5.87 17.75 -1.60
CA PRO A 28 6.52 16.65 -0.90
C PRO A 28 7.18 17.20 0.36
N LEU A 29 6.98 16.51 1.48
CA LEU A 29 7.58 16.93 2.74
C LEU A 29 9.11 16.98 2.58
N PRO A 30 9.79 18.01 3.11
CA PRO A 30 11.24 18.03 3.11
C PRO A 30 11.80 16.76 3.77
N LEU A 31 12.85 16.20 3.19
CA LEU A 31 13.53 15.06 3.78
C LEU A 31 14.12 15.46 5.14
N SER A 32 14.04 14.54 6.09
CA SER A 32 14.67 14.72 7.39
C SER A 32 16.20 14.77 7.26
N THR A 33 16.89 15.39 8.21
CA THR A 33 18.36 15.38 8.30
C THR A 33 18.92 13.95 8.28
N ALA A 34 18.21 13.00 8.92
CA ALA A 34 18.58 11.59 8.92
C ALA A 34 18.51 10.99 7.51
N ASN A 35 17.44 11.26 6.74
CA ASN A 35 17.31 10.75 5.37
C ASN A 35 18.36 11.34 4.42
N HIS A 36 18.68 12.64 4.56
CA HIS A 36 19.77 13.25 3.82
C HIS A 36 21.12 12.59 4.14
N ALA A 37 21.45 12.39 5.41
CA ALA A 37 22.67 11.72 5.83
C ALA A 37 22.72 10.25 5.37
N ALA A 38 21.59 9.55 5.37
CA ALA A 38 21.47 8.17 4.91
C ALA A 38 21.75 8.04 3.41
N ASN A 39 21.14 8.90 2.59
CA ASN A 39 21.42 8.96 1.16
C ASN A 39 22.88 9.31 0.88
N GLN A 40 23.46 10.29 1.60
CA GLN A 40 24.86 10.65 1.44
C GLN A 40 25.79 9.48 1.76
N LEU A 41 25.59 8.80 2.89
CA LEU A 41 26.41 7.66 3.29
C LEU A 41 26.27 6.51 2.28
N ALA A 42 25.07 6.25 1.76
CA ALA A 42 24.87 5.25 0.72
C ALA A 42 25.70 5.54 -0.55
N GLN A 43 25.73 6.81 -0.98
CA GLN A 43 26.53 7.23 -2.15
C GLN A 43 28.04 7.03 -1.92
N GLU A 44 28.53 7.40 -0.72
CA GLU A 44 29.92 7.26 -0.30
C GLU A 44 30.35 5.78 -0.20
N ASN A 45 29.52 4.96 0.44
CA ASN A 45 29.73 3.51 0.55
C ASN A 45 29.77 2.87 -0.83
N ALA A 46 28.87 3.24 -1.74
CA ALA A 46 28.88 2.73 -3.10
C ALA A 46 30.18 3.07 -3.85
N SER A 47 30.73 4.27 -3.66
CA SER A 47 32.02 4.66 -4.29
C SER A 47 33.19 3.84 -3.76
N THR A 48 33.16 3.56 -2.46
CA THR A 48 34.21 2.82 -1.77
C THR A 48 34.15 1.34 -2.12
N ASN A 49 32.97 0.74 -2.05
CA ASN A 49 32.75 -0.68 -2.30
C ASN A 49 32.94 -1.03 -3.77
N ALA A 50 32.49 -0.19 -4.71
CA ALA A 50 32.77 -0.38 -6.14
C ALA A 50 34.29 -0.50 -6.41
N ARG A 51 35.09 0.38 -5.79
CA ARG A 51 36.57 0.31 -5.91
C ARG A 51 37.15 -0.96 -5.30
N ARG A 52 36.63 -1.41 -4.15
CA ARG A 52 37.07 -2.65 -3.49
C ARG A 52 36.78 -3.90 -4.32
N LEU A 53 35.68 -3.91 -5.06
CA LEU A 53 35.29 -5.01 -5.94
C LEU A 53 35.84 -4.88 -7.37
N HIS A 54 36.65 -3.86 -7.65
CA HIS A 54 37.15 -3.56 -9.00
C HIS A 54 36.04 -3.39 -10.04
N LEU A 55 34.87 -2.90 -9.60
CA LEU A 55 33.71 -2.60 -10.45
C LEU A 55 33.65 -1.11 -10.78
N GLY A 56 33.17 -0.79 -11.99
CA GLY A 56 32.75 0.57 -12.29
C GLY A 56 31.55 0.94 -11.41
N ARG A 57 31.47 2.20 -10.95
CA ARG A 57 30.39 2.65 -10.05
C ARG A 57 29.01 2.25 -10.55
N ARG A 58 28.71 2.48 -11.83
CA ARG A 58 27.42 2.10 -12.44
C ARG A 58 27.12 0.62 -12.32
N ALA A 59 28.11 -0.24 -12.59
CA ALA A 59 27.96 -1.69 -12.48
C ALA A 59 27.71 -2.12 -11.02
N PHE A 60 28.35 -1.44 -10.07
CA PHE A 60 28.09 -1.66 -8.65
C PHE A 60 26.67 -1.22 -8.25
N MET A 61 26.19 -0.06 -8.70
CA MET A 61 24.85 0.44 -8.37
C MET A 61 23.73 -0.50 -8.82
N VAL A 62 23.86 -1.14 -9.98
CA VAL A 62 22.85 -2.09 -10.48
C VAL A 62 23.03 -3.52 -9.97
N SER A 63 23.92 -3.74 -8.99
CA SER A 63 24.17 -5.05 -8.38
C SER A 63 23.48 -5.19 -7.03
N LEU A 64 23.25 -6.43 -6.59
CA LEU A 64 22.75 -6.70 -5.24
C LEU A 64 23.69 -6.21 -4.14
N CYS A 65 25.01 -6.20 -4.37
CA CYS A 65 25.95 -5.56 -3.45
C CYS A 65 25.71 -4.06 -3.32
N GLY A 66 25.28 -3.39 -4.40
CA GLY A 66 24.88 -1.99 -4.39
C GLY A 66 23.62 -1.74 -3.57
N ALA A 67 22.60 -2.58 -3.74
CA ALA A 67 21.39 -2.55 -2.91
C ALA A 67 21.71 -2.81 -1.43
N ALA A 68 22.45 -3.89 -1.11
CA ALA A 68 22.88 -4.22 0.25
C ALA A 68 23.68 -3.07 0.89
N SER A 69 24.64 -2.49 0.16
CA SER A 69 25.42 -1.33 0.62
C SER A 69 24.56 -0.11 0.94
N THR A 70 23.42 0.04 0.27
CA THR A 70 22.47 1.15 0.46
C THR A 70 21.61 0.92 1.71
N LEU A 71 21.05 -0.28 1.85
CA LEU A 71 20.28 -0.69 3.04
C LEU A 71 21.11 -0.64 4.32
N LEU A 72 22.37 -1.09 4.28
CA LEU A 72 23.30 -1.01 5.40
C LEU A 72 23.64 0.43 5.80
N ALA A 73 23.74 1.35 4.82
CA ALA A 73 23.93 2.77 5.12
C ALA A 73 22.70 3.35 5.85
N PHE A 74 21.49 2.95 5.43
CA PHE A 74 20.26 3.37 6.06
C PHE A 74 20.16 2.86 7.50
N ASN A 75 20.49 1.59 7.76
CA ASN A 75 20.55 1.03 9.11
C ASN A 75 21.50 1.84 10.00
N LYS A 76 22.73 2.09 9.51
CA LYS A 76 23.76 2.79 10.28
C LYS A 76 23.35 4.22 10.64
N VAL A 77 22.81 4.97 9.68
CA VAL A 77 22.41 6.37 9.92
C VAL A 77 21.18 6.43 10.81
N ASN A 78 20.14 5.64 10.55
CA ASN A 78 18.94 5.65 11.40
C ASN A 78 19.26 5.29 12.85
N ALA A 79 20.10 4.27 13.07
CA ALA A 79 20.57 3.92 14.42
C ALA A 79 21.33 5.08 15.09
N ALA A 80 22.20 5.79 14.37
CA ALA A 80 22.93 6.95 14.90
C ALA A 80 22.01 8.14 15.24
N PHE A 81 20.85 8.24 14.59
CA PHE A 81 19.81 9.23 14.90
C PHE A 81 18.77 8.74 15.92
N GLY A 82 19.01 7.59 16.58
CA GLY A 82 18.11 7.04 17.61
C GLY A 82 16.81 6.44 17.05
N LYS A 83 16.76 6.13 15.75
CA LYS A 83 15.60 5.51 15.10
C LYS A 83 15.73 3.98 15.22
N HIS A 84 15.08 3.41 16.23
CA HIS A 84 15.17 1.98 16.57
C HIS A 84 13.91 1.18 16.27
N GLY A 85 12.94 1.76 15.54
CA GLY A 85 11.66 1.10 15.21
C GLY A 85 11.76 -0.04 14.20
N GLY A 86 12.93 -0.24 13.58
CA GLY A 86 13.18 -1.31 12.61
C GLY A 86 14.55 -1.17 11.95
N TYR A 87 14.97 -2.21 11.26
CA TYR A 87 16.18 -2.24 10.43
C TYR A 87 16.00 -3.22 9.28
N PHE A 88 16.78 -3.04 8.22
CA PHE A 88 16.87 -4.01 7.12
C PHE A 88 17.76 -5.17 7.55
N ASP A 89 17.25 -6.40 7.55
CA ASP A 89 18.03 -7.59 7.91
C ASP A 89 18.95 -8.01 6.75
N VAL A 90 20.11 -7.36 6.65
CA VAL A 90 21.10 -7.58 5.60
C VAL A 90 22.47 -7.84 6.26
N PRO A 91 23.16 -8.95 5.96
CA PRO A 91 24.50 -9.21 6.48
C PRO A 91 25.49 -8.09 6.12
N ALA A 92 26.36 -7.70 7.05
CA ALA A 92 27.31 -6.60 6.83
C ALA A 92 28.23 -6.83 5.62
N ASP A 93 28.60 -8.08 5.37
CA ASP A 93 29.49 -8.47 4.28
C ASP A 93 28.78 -8.52 2.91
N ALA A 94 27.43 -8.47 2.86
CA ALA A 94 26.67 -8.48 1.61
C ALA A 94 26.99 -7.27 0.70
N ALA A 95 27.50 -6.17 1.28
CA ALA A 95 27.98 -5.03 0.48
C ALA A 95 29.22 -5.35 -0.38
N LEU A 96 29.93 -6.44 -0.09
CA LEU A 96 31.18 -6.85 -0.73
C LEU A 96 31.21 -8.30 -1.20
N ASP A 97 30.26 -9.14 -0.75
CA ASP A 97 30.14 -10.52 -1.17
C ASP A 97 28.86 -10.71 -2.01
N PRO A 98 28.99 -10.95 -3.32
CA PRO A 98 27.85 -11.17 -4.21
C PRO A 98 26.98 -12.37 -3.83
N GLN A 99 27.56 -13.44 -3.27
CA GLN A 99 26.79 -14.63 -2.88
C GLN A 99 25.94 -14.34 -1.63
N LEU A 100 26.50 -13.62 -0.66
CA LEU A 100 25.73 -13.16 0.50
C LEU A 100 24.66 -12.14 0.11
N ALA A 101 24.97 -11.22 -0.83
CA ALA A 101 24.00 -10.28 -1.35
C ALA A 101 22.84 -10.99 -2.05
N GLN A 102 23.14 -12.00 -2.86
CA GLN A 102 22.14 -12.85 -3.50
C GLN A 102 21.26 -13.55 -2.46
N ALA A 103 21.88 -14.24 -1.50
CA ALA A 103 21.13 -14.98 -0.48
C ALA A 103 20.22 -14.10 0.38
N ALA A 104 20.59 -12.83 0.58
CA ALA A 104 19.84 -11.89 1.41
C ALA A 104 18.75 -11.10 0.65
N LEU A 105 18.92 -10.87 -0.67
CA LEU A 105 18.08 -9.93 -1.42
C LEU A 105 17.40 -10.54 -2.66
N ASP A 106 17.81 -11.72 -3.12
CA ASP A 106 17.18 -12.43 -4.24
C ASP A 106 16.26 -13.52 -3.68
N GLY A 107 15.14 -13.09 -3.12
CA GLY A 107 14.12 -13.98 -2.59
C GLY A 107 13.28 -14.61 -3.69
N THR A 108 12.79 -15.83 -3.44
CA THR A 108 11.70 -16.46 -4.19
C THR A 108 10.46 -16.63 -3.29
N GLU A 109 10.35 -15.70 -2.34
CA GLU A 109 9.29 -15.70 -1.35
C GLU A 109 7.96 -15.43 -2.02
N PHE A 110 6.91 -16.07 -1.52
CA PHE A 110 5.56 -15.76 -1.99
C PHE A 110 5.13 -14.40 -1.44
N ILE A 111 4.97 -13.41 -2.31
CA ILE A 111 4.51 -12.07 -1.97
C ILE A 111 3.03 -11.94 -2.29
N PHE A 112 2.22 -11.87 -1.24
CA PHE A 112 0.79 -11.59 -1.34
C PHE A 112 0.50 -10.15 -0.90
N ASP A 113 0.27 -9.27 -1.87
CA ASP A 113 -0.19 -7.91 -1.61
C ASP A 113 -1.69 -7.92 -1.32
N VAL A 114 -2.07 -7.65 -0.06
CA VAL A 114 -3.46 -7.76 0.38
C VAL A 114 -4.29 -6.51 0.11
N GLN A 115 -3.71 -5.45 -0.48
CA GLN A 115 -4.44 -4.20 -0.70
C GLN A 115 -3.88 -3.35 -1.86
N GLY A 116 -4.39 -3.59 -3.07
CA GLY A 116 -4.14 -2.74 -4.24
C GLY A 116 -5.32 -1.85 -4.61
N HIS A 117 -5.03 -0.72 -5.24
CA HIS A 117 -6.04 0.17 -5.84
C HIS A 117 -5.55 0.71 -7.18
N TYR A 118 -6.47 0.87 -8.11
CA TYR A 118 -6.30 1.73 -9.28
C TYR A 118 -7.63 2.44 -9.56
N VAL A 119 -7.61 3.48 -10.39
CA VAL A 119 -8.84 4.18 -10.80
C VAL A 119 -8.91 4.23 -12.31
N ARG A 120 -10.12 4.33 -12.86
CA ARG A 120 -10.25 4.46 -14.31
C ARG A 120 -9.49 5.67 -14.86
N PRO A 121 -9.01 5.59 -16.11
CA PRO A 121 -8.59 6.77 -16.86
C PRO A 121 -9.68 7.86 -16.80
N GLY A 122 -9.34 9.05 -16.32
CA GLY A 122 -10.29 10.15 -16.10
C GLY A 122 -11.03 10.14 -14.74
N GLY A 123 -11.16 8.99 -14.06
CA GLY A 123 -11.70 8.92 -12.70
C GLY A 123 -10.83 9.65 -11.67
N ALA A 124 -9.52 9.70 -11.93
CA ALA A 124 -8.57 10.55 -11.23
C ALA A 124 -9.01 12.02 -11.17
N GLN A 125 -9.62 12.53 -12.26
CA GLN A 125 -10.04 13.93 -12.38
C GLN A 125 -11.28 14.23 -11.52
N ALA A 126 -12.15 13.23 -11.28
CA ALA A 126 -13.31 13.34 -10.41
C ALA A 126 -12.93 13.30 -8.91
N LEU A 127 -11.89 12.55 -8.54
CA LEU A 127 -11.32 12.55 -7.18
C LEU A 127 -10.35 13.71 -6.93
N LYS A 128 -9.80 14.35 -7.98
CA LYS A 128 -8.76 15.37 -7.87
C LYS A 128 -9.07 16.58 -8.77
N ALA A 129 -9.75 17.59 -8.21
CA ALA A 129 -10.13 18.81 -8.93
C ALA A 129 -8.95 19.60 -9.56
N ARG A 130 -7.70 19.35 -9.12
CA ARG A 130 -6.46 19.98 -9.65
C ARG A 130 -5.73 19.18 -10.73
N CYS A 131 -6.20 17.98 -11.08
CA CYS A 131 -5.67 17.18 -12.20
C CYS A 131 -5.92 17.80 -13.59
N THR A 132 -6.52 18.99 -13.65
CA THR A 132 -6.70 19.82 -14.84
C THR A 132 -5.49 20.73 -15.13
N VAL A 133 -4.57 20.89 -14.18
CA VAL A 133 -3.40 21.76 -14.33
C VAL A 133 -2.21 20.91 -14.71
N ALA A 134 -1.72 21.07 -15.95
CA ALA A 134 -0.43 20.56 -16.37
C ALA A 134 0.66 21.20 -15.49
N HIS A 135 1.03 20.52 -14.41
CA HIS A 135 2.19 20.90 -13.62
C HIS A 135 3.43 20.46 -14.39
N GLU A 136 4.37 21.39 -14.65
CA GLU A 136 5.62 21.17 -15.40
C GLU A 136 6.52 20.03 -14.84
N ASN A 137 6.17 19.49 -13.66
CA ASN A 137 6.90 18.41 -12.99
C ASN A 137 6.16 17.06 -12.98
N LEU A 138 4.96 16.98 -13.56
CA LEU A 138 4.22 15.73 -13.76
C LEU A 138 4.09 15.52 -15.26
N ASP A 139 4.89 14.60 -15.78
CA ASP A 139 4.81 14.20 -17.18
C ASP A 139 3.38 13.77 -17.52
N ARG A 140 2.91 14.08 -18.73
CA ARG A 140 1.55 13.71 -19.18
C ARG A 140 1.32 12.20 -19.07
N ASP A 141 2.38 11.41 -19.17
CA ASP A 141 2.36 9.98 -18.97
C ASP A 141 1.89 9.59 -17.55
N TYR A 142 2.29 10.31 -16.50
CA TYR A 142 1.87 10.05 -15.11
C TYR A 142 0.34 10.15 -14.91
N MET A 143 -0.34 10.96 -15.72
CA MET A 143 -1.80 11.09 -15.69
C MET A 143 -2.52 9.98 -16.45
N HIS A 144 -1.80 9.24 -17.29
CA HIS A 144 -2.21 7.94 -17.84
C HIS A 144 -1.82 6.75 -16.92
N CYS A 145 -1.06 6.97 -15.83
CA CYS A 145 -0.39 5.95 -15.00
C CYS A 145 -1.19 5.34 -13.82
N ILE A 146 -2.51 5.48 -13.73
CA ILE A 146 -3.26 4.83 -12.62
C ILE A 146 -4.43 3.96 -13.07
N GLY A 147 -4.46 3.60 -14.36
CA GLY A 147 -5.42 2.65 -14.94
C GLY A 147 -4.93 1.20 -14.91
N ALA A 148 -5.77 0.28 -15.41
CA ALA A 148 -5.53 -1.16 -15.38
C ALA A 148 -4.18 -1.58 -16.02
N ASP A 149 -3.82 -1.03 -17.18
CA ASP A 149 -2.57 -1.41 -17.87
C ASP A 149 -1.32 -1.10 -17.03
N GLN A 150 -1.28 0.09 -16.42
CA GLN A 150 -0.17 0.48 -15.56
C GLN A 150 -0.18 -0.33 -14.26
N PHE A 151 -1.34 -0.58 -13.69
CA PHE A 151 -1.48 -1.45 -12.52
C PHE A 151 -0.95 -2.85 -12.80
N ILE A 152 -1.31 -3.46 -13.92
CA ILE A 152 -0.83 -4.79 -14.33
C ILE A 152 0.69 -4.77 -14.47
N LYS A 153 1.23 -3.76 -15.16
CA LYS A 153 2.67 -3.63 -15.36
C LYS A 153 3.39 -3.48 -14.02
N ASP A 154 2.97 -2.55 -13.18
CA ASP A 154 3.71 -2.22 -11.95
C ASP A 154 3.59 -3.30 -10.88
N VAL A 155 2.46 -4.01 -10.81
CA VAL A 155 2.20 -5.04 -9.79
C VAL A 155 2.58 -6.45 -10.26
N PHE A 156 2.43 -6.79 -11.55
CA PHE A 156 2.62 -8.18 -11.98
C PHE A 156 3.79 -8.39 -12.93
N LEU A 157 4.39 -7.32 -13.47
CA LEU A 157 5.56 -7.41 -14.36
C LEU A 157 6.83 -6.79 -13.76
N ASP A 158 6.69 -5.67 -13.06
CA ASP A 158 7.82 -4.88 -12.55
C ASP A 158 8.02 -4.99 -11.03
N SER A 159 7.23 -5.82 -10.34
CA SER A 159 7.44 -6.20 -8.95
C SER A 159 7.45 -7.71 -8.77
N ASP A 160 7.92 -8.15 -7.60
CA ASP A 160 7.94 -9.56 -7.19
C ASP A 160 6.59 -10.03 -6.63
N THR A 161 5.50 -9.28 -6.84
CA THR A 161 4.18 -9.64 -6.29
C THR A 161 3.61 -10.87 -6.98
N ASP A 162 3.48 -11.98 -6.26
CA ASP A 162 2.89 -13.22 -6.79
C ASP A 162 1.37 -13.15 -6.88
N MET A 163 0.74 -12.57 -5.86
CA MET A 163 -0.71 -12.45 -5.76
C MET A 163 -1.09 -11.09 -5.19
N MET A 164 -2.24 -10.56 -5.60
CA MET A 164 -2.74 -9.26 -5.17
C MET A 164 -4.25 -9.31 -4.89
N VAL A 165 -4.73 -8.50 -3.95
CA VAL A 165 -6.17 -8.22 -3.79
C VAL A 165 -6.51 -6.81 -4.23
N LEU A 166 -7.30 -6.70 -5.30
CA LEU A 166 -7.84 -5.42 -5.75
C LEU A 166 -8.97 -4.97 -4.83
N SER A 167 -8.77 -3.81 -4.22
CA SER A 167 -9.67 -3.16 -3.30
C SER A 167 -10.33 -1.94 -3.93
N PHE A 168 -11.51 -1.62 -3.44
CA PHE A 168 -12.28 -0.46 -3.86
C PHE A 168 -12.17 0.64 -2.81
N VAL A 169 -12.27 1.89 -3.25
CA VAL A 169 -12.40 3.07 -2.36
C VAL A 169 -13.89 3.31 -2.04
N PRO A 170 -14.23 4.00 -0.94
CA PRO A 170 -15.63 4.24 -0.62
C PRO A 170 -16.20 5.32 -1.55
N SER A 171 -17.43 5.12 -2.01
CA SER A 171 -18.12 6.03 -2.93
C SER A 171 -19.63 5.83 -2.84
N GLN A 172 -20.38 6.77 -3.42
CA GLN A 172 -21.77 6.49 -3.78
C GLN A 172 -21.81 5.46 -4.92
N ARG A 173 -22.93 4.73 -5.05
CA ARG A 173 -23.08 3.64 -6.04
C ARG A 173 -23.00 4.15 -7.49
N ASP A 174 -23.48 5.36 -7.75
CA ASP A 174 -23.46 6.00 -9.08
C ASP A 174 -22.14 6.74 -9.39
N ALA A 175 -21.24 6.83 -8.41
CA ALA A 175 -19.99 7.56 -8.50
C ALA A 175 -18.76 6.66 -8.23
N GLU A 176 -18.88 5.35 -8.51
CA GLU A 176 -17.79 4.39 -8.33
C GLU A 176 -16.58 4.72 -9.23
N PRO A 177 -15.38 4.94 -8.65
CA PRO A 177 -14.17 5.21 -9.43
C PRO A 177 -13.71 4.02 -10.27
N LEU A 178 -14.06 2.81 -9.82
CA LEU A 178 -13.81 1.54 -10.45
C LEU A 178 -15.01 0.63 -10.15
N SER A 179 -15.70 0.11 -11.17
CA SER A 179 -16.81 -0.82 -10.96
C SER A 179 -16.30 -2.26 -10.77
N ILE A 180 -17.16 -3.14 -10.24
CA ILE A 180 -16.82 -4.55 -10.06
C ILE A 180 -16.61 -5.26 -11.41
N GLU A 181 -17.35 -4.90 -12.45
CA GLU A 181 -17.19 -5.42 -13.82
C GLU A 181 -15.80 -5.10 -14.37
N GLU A 182 -15.31 -3.88 -14.14
CA GLU A 182 -14.01 -3.42 -14.63
C GLU A 182 -12.86 -4.05 -13.85
N ALA A 183 -13.03 -4.21 -12.54
CA ALA A 183 -12.10 -4.96 -11.72
C ALA A 183 -12.00 -6.43 -12.15
N ASP A 184 -13.15 -7.05 -12.48
CA ASP A 184 -13.21 -8.42 -12.98
C ASP A 184 -12.57 -8.56 -14.36
N ALA A 185 -12.77 -7.59 -15.26
CA ALA A 185 -12.08 -7.58 -16.55
C ALA A 185 -10.55 -7.54 -16.38
N THR A 186 -10.04 -6.74 -15.43
CA THR A 186 -8.60 -6.72 -15.09
C THR A 186 -8.14 -8.05 -14.52
N ARG A 187 -8.93 -8.67 -13.64
CA ARG A 187 -8.66 -10.02 -13.10
C ARG A 187 -8.51 -11.06 -14.21
N GLN A 188 -9.42 -11.07 -15.18
CA GLN A 188 -9.39 -11.99 -16.31
C GLN A 188 -8.15 -11.79 -17.19
N ILE A 189 -7.74 -10.54 -17.45
CA ILE A 189 -6.50 -10.25 -18.19
C ILE A 189 -5.27 -10.85 -17.48
N ILE A 190 -5.20 -10.70 -16.16
CA ILE A 190 -4.08 -11.24 -15.36
C ILE A 190 -4.10 -12.78 -15.35
N GLU A 191 -5.27 -13.39 -15.23
CA GLU A 191 -5.45 -14.85 -15.32
C GLU A 191 -4.94 -15.39 -16.67
N ASP A 192 -5.27 -14.70 -17.77
CA ASP A 192 -4.85 -15.09 -19.13
C ASP A 192 -3.33 -14.97 -19.37
N MET A 193 -2.62 -14.11 -18.63
CA MET A 193 -1.18 -13.90 -18.81
C MET A 193 -0.32 -15.10 -18.38
N GLN A 194 -0.70 -15.83 -17.34
CA GLN A 194 0.11 -16.94 -16.80
C GLN A 194 -0.68 -18.20 -16.46
N GLY A 195 -2.00 -18.23 -16.70
CA GLY A 195 -2.83 -19.42 -16.53
C GLY A 195 -3.10 -19.81 -15.07
N SER A 196 -2.85 -18.91 -14.11
CA SER A 196 -3.19 -19.09 -12.69
C SER A 196 -3.85 -17.84 -12.10
N PRO A 197 -4.80 -17.97 -11.15
CA PRO A 197 -5.40 -16.82 -10.47
C PRO A 197 -4.37 -16.08 -9.62
N ARG A 198 -4.03 -14.84 -10.02
CA ARG A 198 -3.10 -13.96 -9.29
C ARG A 198 -3.75 -12.67 -8.78
N LEU A 199 -4.97 -12.36 -9.22
CA LEU A 199 -5.73 -11.21 -8.71
C LEU A 199 -7.03 -11.68 -8.04
N LEU A 200 -7.17 -11.37 -6.76
CA LEU A 200 -8.40 -11.54 -6.00
C LEU A 200 -9.14 -10.19 -5.93
N LEU A 201 -10.45 -10.22 -5.70
CA LEU A 201 -11.27 -9.02 -5.57
C LEU A 201 -11.85 -8.91 -4.16
N HIS A 202 -11.89 -7.71 -3.61
CA HIS A 202 -12.73 -7.39 -2.47
C HIS A 202 -14.14 -6.98 -2.90
N GLY A 203 -15.16 -7.36 -2.14
CA GLY A 203 -16.50 -6.79 -2.28
C GLY A 203 -16.59 -5.47 -1.51
N ARG A 204 -16.78 -4.34 -2.20
CA ARG A 204 -17.02 -3.03 -1.55
C ARG A 204 -18.38 -3.04 -0.86
N VAL A 205 -18.39 -2.74 0.44
CA VAL A 205 -19.64 -2.62 1.22
C VAL A 205 -19.59 -1.37 2.09
N ASN A 206 -20.50 -0.43 1.86
CA ASN A 206 -20.83 0.66 2.77
C ASN A 206 -22.17 0.34 3.45
N PRO A 207 -22.17 -0.28 4.64
CA PRO A 207 -23.41 -0.80 5.24
C PRO A 207 -24.37 0.29 5.75
N ASN A 208 -23.91 1.54 5.79
CA ASN A 208 -24.72 2.74 6.03
C ASN A 208 -25.28 3.36 4.73
N GLN A 209 -25.12 2.70 3.58
CA GLN A 209 -25.69 3.10 2.29
C GLN A 209 -26.75 2.09 1.84
N ASP A 210 -27.91 2.60 1.45
CA ASP A 210 -29.02 1.78 0.97
C ASP A 210 -28.62 0.94 -0.26
N GLY A 211 -28.92 -0.36 -0.19
CA GLY A 211 -28.67 -1.31 -1.27
C GLY A 211 -27.34 -2.06 -1.18
N ASP A 212 -26.36 -1.57 -0.41
CA ASP A 212 -25.02 -2.18 -0.36
C ASP A 212 -25.03 -3.55 0.33
N LEU A 213 -25.82 -3.72 1.42
CA LEU A 213 -25.97 -5.02 2.08
C LEU A 213 -26.66 -6.05 1.17
N GLN A 214 -27.63 -5.61 0.36
CA GLN A 214 -28.34 -6.46 -0.59
C GLN A 214 -27.46 -6.84 -1.79
N ALA A 215 -26.52 -5.98 -2.17
CA ALA A 215 -25.57 -6.25 -3.26
C ALA A 215 -24.51 -7.30 -2.88
N MET A 216 -24.36 -7.64 -1.58
CA MET A 216 -23.40 -8.65 -1.13
C MET A 216 -23.68 -10.03 -1.75
N ASP A 217 -24.94 -10.40 -1.97
CA ASP A 217 -25.29 -11.67 -2.63
C ASP A 217 -24.71 -11.72 -4.05
N GLU A 218 -24.89 -10.64 -4.85
CA GLU A 218 -24.31 -10.58 -6.20
C GLU A 218 -22.77 -10.59 -6.17
N LEU A 219 -22.15 -9.81 -5.28
CA LEU A 219 -20.70 -9.78 -5.12
C LEU A 219 -20.12 -11.16 -4.76
N ALA A 220 -20.80 -11.93 -3.92
CA ALA A 220 -20.39 -13.28 -3.54
C ALA A 220 -20.62 -14.30 -4.66
N GLU A 221 -21.84 -14.34 -5.22
CA GLU A 221 -22.27 -15.40 -6.13
C GLU A 221 -21.72 -15.21 -7.55
N ARG A 222 -21.81 -13.98 -8.07
CA ARG A 222 -21.44 -13.67 -9.45
C ARG A 222 -19.97 -13.31 -9.58
N TRP A 223 -19.47 -12.46 -8.68
CA TRP A 223 -18.13 -11.88 -8.78
C TRP A 223 -17.09 -12.61 -7.93
N GLN A 224 -17.53 -13.56 -7.09
CA GLN A 224 -16.68 -14.46 -6.31
C GLN A 224 -15.60 -13.71 -5.49
N VAL A 225 -16.00 -12.60 -4.85
CA VAL A 225 -15.09 -11.80 -4.03
C VAL A 225 -14.51 -12.63 -2.88
N SER A 226 -13.23 -12.40 -2.55
CA SER A 226 -12.48 -13.20 -1.57
C SER A 226 -12.59 -12.68 -0.14
N ALA A 227 -12.93 -11.41 0.02
CA ALA A 227 -13.20 -10.76 1.30
C ALA A 227 -14.02 -9.48 1.07
N TRP A 228 -14.52 -8.88 2.14
CA TRP A 228 -15.28 -7.63 2.08
C TRP A 228 -14.39 -6.44 2.44
N LYS A 229 -14.60 -5.30 1.79
CA LYS A 229 -13.87 -4.06 2.07
C LYS A 229 -14.82 -2.96 2.49
N THR A 230 -14.51 -2.31 3.61
CA THR A 230 -15.27 -1.15 4.11
C THR A 230 -14.39 -0.04 4.70
N TYR A 231 -15.02 1.13 4.87
CA TYR A 231 -14.46 2.37 5.38
C TYR A 231 -15.45 2.98 6.38
N THR A 232 -15.27 2.68 7.67
CA THR A 232 -16.18 3.09 8.76
C THR A 232 -16.30 4.60 8.91
N GLN A 233 -15.27 5.37 8.53
CA GLN A 233 -15.28 6.83 8.54
C GLN A 233 -16.00 7.49 7.36
N TRP A 234 -16.61 6.72 6.45
CA TRP A 234 -17.30 7.23 5.27
C TRP A 234 -18.81 6.92 5.31
N GLY A 235 -19.61 7.81 4.72
CA GLY A 235 -21.02 7.57 4.42
C GLY A 235 -21.57 8.56 3.38
N PRO A 236 -22.73 8.29 2.75
CA PRO A 236 -23.30 9.16 1.71
C PRO A 236 -23.54 10.61 2.12
N HIS A 237 -23.72 10.87 3.42
CA HIS A 237 -23.95 12.19 4.00
C HIS A 237 -22.83 12.62 4.96
N GLY A 238 -21.61 12.08 4.79
CA GLY A 238 -20.48 12.37 5.68
C GLY A 238 -20.54 11.66 7.03
N GLN A 239 -21.59 10.85 7.28
CA GLN A 239 -21.78 10.13 8.53
C GLN A 239 -21.25 8.69 8.42
N GLY A 240 -20.18 8.40 9.15
CA GLY A 240 -19.61 7.07 9.34
C GLY A 240 -20.46 6.19 10.25
N PHE A 241 -19.97 4.99 10.50
CA PHE A 241 -20.62 3.97 11.32
C PHE A 241 -19.58 3.18 12.12
N PHE A 242 -19.99 2.59 13.22
CA PHE A 242 -19.19 1.61 13.96
C PHE A 242 -19.56 0.19 13.52
N MET A 243 -18.60 -0.73 13.58
CA MET A 243 -18.85 -2.14 13.32
C MET A 243 -19.83 -2.77 14.33
N THR A 244 -19.97 -2.15 15.51
CA THR A 244 -20.91 -2.54 16.56
C THR A 244 -22.32 -1.97 16.40
N ASP A 245 -22.57 -1.13 15.39
CA ASP A 245 -23.88 -0.52 15.19
C ASP A 245 -24.93 -1.57 14.78
N GLU A 246 -26.10 -1.53 15.42
CA GLU A 246 -27.20 -2.50 15.21
C GLU A 246 -27.79 -2.44 13.79
N ASN A 247 -27.71 -1.29 13.12
CA ASN A 247 -28.36 -1.05 11.83
C ASN A 247 -27.41 -1.06 10.63
N SER A 248 -26.10 -1.19 10.84
CA SER A 248 -25.09 -1.14 9.77
C SER A 248 -24.00 -2.18 9.99
N GLY A 249 -23.13 -1.99 10.99
CA GLY A 249 -21.99 -2.85 11.28
C GLY A 249 -22.36 -4.30 11.58
N ILE A 250 -23.27 -4.54 12.52
CA ILE A 250 -23.69 -5.90 12.88
C ILE A 250 -24.39 -6.63 11.70
N PRO A 251 -25.36 -6.02 11.00
CA PRO A 251 -25.96 -6.63 9.80
C PRO A 251 -24.96 -6.97 8.70
N PHE A 252 -23.91 -6.16 8.53
CA PHE A 252 -22.83 -6.46 7.58
C PHE A 252 -22.08 -7.73 7.97
N VAL A 253 -21.68 -7.86 9.24
CA VAL A 253 -20.98 -9.05 9.73
C VAL A 253 -21.85 -10.31 9.58
N GLU A 254 -23.14 -10.22 9.91
CA GLU A 254 -24.06 -11.36 9.75
C GLU A 254 -24.24 -11.76 8.28
N ASN A 255 -24.31 -10.80 7.35
CA ASN A 255 -24.36 -11.12 5.92
C ASN A 255 -23.07 -11.78 5.43
N ALA A 256 -21.90 -11.27 5.86
CA ALA A 256 -20.61 -11.88 5.55
C ALA A 256 -20.55 -13.35 6.04
N ARG A 257 -21.05 -13.61 7.26
CA ARG A 257 -21.15 -14.97 7.82
C ARG A 257 -22.11 -15.86 7.03
N ARG A 258 -23.29 -15.35 6.69
CA ARG A 258 -24.31 -16.07 5.89
C ARG A 258 -23.78 -16.49 4.52
N LEU A 259 -23.01 -15.61 3.88
CA LEU A 259 -22.41 -15.84 2.57
C LEU A 259 -21.15 -16.71 2.61
N GLY A 260 -20.65 -17.04 3.80
CA GLY A 260 -19.44 -17.86 3.99
C GLY A 260 -18.12 -17.13 3.72
N ILE A 261 -18.16 -15.85 3.36
CA ILE A 261 -16.98 -15.00 3.15
C ILE A 261 -16.73 -14.22 4.44
N LYS A 262 -15.94 -14.80 5.34
CA LYS A 262 -15.77 -14.31 6.72
C LYS A 262 -14.57 -13.38 6.94
N ASN A 263 -13.98 -12.88 5.87
CA ASN A 263 -12.90 -11.91 5.93
C ASN A 263 -13.48 -10.51 5.69
N ILE A 264 -13.33 -9.61 6.66
CA ILE A 264 -13.78 -8.23 6.56
C ILE A 264 -12.58 -7.30 6.76
N CYS A 265 -12.18 -6.63 5.70
CA CYS A 265 -11.09 -5.69 5.62
C CYS A 265 -11.60 -4.26 5.89
N ILE A 266 -11.12 -3.62 6.94
CA ILE A 266 -11.63 -2.35 7.43
C ILE A 266 -10.52 -1.31 7.35
N HIS A 267 -10.83 -0.14 6.80
CA HIS A 267 -9.91 1.00 6.87
C HIS A 267 -10.07 1.70 8.22
N LYS A 268 -9.07 1.56 9.11
CA LYS A 268 -8.99 2.27 10.40
C LYS A 268 -7.59 2.87 10.57
N GLY A 269 -7.51 4.09 11.06
CA GLY A 269 -6.31 4.93 10.89
C GLY A 269 -6.33 5.69 9.57
N ILE A 270 -5.29 6.50 9.33
CA ILE A 270 -5.21 7.50 8.25
C ILE A 270 -6.56 8.23 8.04
N PRO A 271 -6.97 9.09 8.97
CA PRO A 271 -8.29 9.70 8.94
C PRO A 271 -8.48 10.56 7.67
N PHE A 272 -9.69 10.52 7.08
CA PHE A 272 -10.02 11.34 5.89
C PHE A 272 -10.20 12.82 6.20
N GLY A 273 -10.32 13.18 7.48
CA GLY A 273 -10.54 14.52 7.94
C GLY A 273 -11.17 14.52 9.33
N GLN A 274 -11.78 15.65 9.70
CA GLN A 274 -12.47 15.79 10.99
C GLN A 274 -13.90 15.23 10.96
N GLU A 275 -14.52 15.17 9.78
CA GLU A 275 -15.83 14.57 9.62
C GLU A 275 -15.75 13.07 9.88
N SER A 276 -16.62 12.56 10.76
CA SER A 276 -16.67 11.14 11.15
C SER A 276 -15.37 10.55 11.69
N TYR A 277 -14.45 11.39 12.20
CA TYR A 277 -13.13 11.00 12.69
C TYR A 277 -13.15 9.84 13.69
N GLN A 278 -14.10 9.85 14.64
CA GLN A 278 -14.24 8.78 15.64
C GLN A 278 -14.39 7.38 15.05
N HIS A 279 -15.00 7.26 13.85
CA HIS A 279 -15.19 5.97 13.20
C HIS A 279 -13.91 5.48 12.50
N SER A 280 -12.89 6.33 12.37
CA SER A 280 -11.56 5.95 11.89
C SER A 280 -10.74 5.22 12.96
N LEU A 281 -11.14 5.32 14.24
CA LEU A 281 -10.47 4.72 15.39
C LEU A 281 -10.90 3.25 15.60
N CYS A 282 -10.14 2.50 16.39
CA CYS A 282 -10.30 1.05 16.54
C CYS A 282 -11.13 0.60 17.75
N ASP A 283 -11.76 1.52 18.49
CA ASP A 283 -12.50 1.21 19.74
C ASP A 283 -13.61 0.14 19.56
N ASP A 284 -14.22 0.09 18.37
CA ASP A 284 -15.29 -0.85 18.03
C ASP A 284 -14.79 -2.24 17.59
N ILE A 285 -13.50 -2.38 17.24
CA ILE A 285 -12.95 -3.61 16.68
C ILE A 285 -12.84 -4.74 17.71
N GLY A 286 -12.36 -4.44 18.92
CA GLY A 286 -12.29 -5.41 20.01
C GLY A 286 -13.68 -5.98 20.38
N PRO A 287 -14.69 -5.13 20.64
CA PRO A 287 -16.05 -5.55 20.89
C PRO A 287 -16.67 -6.38 19.77
N ILE A 288 -16.57 -5.96 18.50
CA ILE A 288 -17.18 -6.71 17.39
C ILE A 288 -16.48 -8.06 17.16
N ALA A 289 -15.15 -8.13 17.29
CA ALA A 289 -14.40 -9.37 17.18
C ALA A 289 -14.77 -10.36 18.30
N ARG A 290 -15.03 -9.85 19.51
CA ARG A 290 -15.52 -10.67 20.63
C ARG A 290 -16.93 -11.21 20.36
N GLN A 291 -17.80 -10.41 19.73
CA GLN A 291 -19.16 -10.81 19.38
C GLN A 291 -19.19 -11.86 18.26
N PHE A 292 -18.27 -11.75 17.29
CA PHE A 292 -18.17 -12.63 16.12
C PHE A 292 -16.81 -13.32 16.03
N PRO A 293 -16.49 -14.25 16.95
CA PRO A 293 -15.17 -14.88 17.00
C PRO A 293 -14.87 -15.80 15.81
N ASP A 294 -15.87 -16.11 14.97
CA ASP A 294 -15.70 -16.90 13.75
C ASP A 294 -15.43 -16.05 12.48
N VAL A 295 -15.27 -14.73 12.64
CA VAL A 295 -15.02 -13.76 11.55
C VAL A 295 -13.64 -13.14 11.71
N ASN A 296 -12.91 -13.00 10.60
CA ASN A 296 -11.60 -12.36 10.55
C ASN A 296 -11.77 -10.87 10.23
N PHE A 297 -11.30 -10.01 11.13
CA PHE A 297 -11.28 -8.56 10.94
C PHE A 297 -9.86 -8.11 10.61
N LEU A 298 -9.63 -7.67 9.36
CA LEU A 298 -8.33 -7.19 8.89
C LEU A 298 -8.31 -5.67 8.92
N ILE A 299 -7.49 -5.09 9.79
CA ILE A 299 -7.44 -3.64 10.00
C ILE A 299 -6.31 -3.04 9.18
N TYR A 300 -6.64 -2.40 8.06
CA TYR A 300 -5.66 -1.70 7.24
C TYR A 300 -5.22 -0.40 7.88
N HIS A 301 -3.94 -0.09 7.69
CA HIS A 301 -3.20 0.96 8.40
C HIS A 301 -3.08 0.70 9.90
N SER A 302 -3.52 -0.47 10.39
CA SER A 302 -3.39 -0.91 11.77
C SER A 302 -4.00 0.02 12.83
N GLY A 303 -4.79 1.03 12.46
CA GLY A 303 -5.23 2.08 13.39
C GLY A 303 -4.26 3.26 13.51
N TRP A 304 -3.18 3.30 12.72
CA TRP A 304 -2.16 4.35 12.77
C TRP A 304 -2.72 5.72 12.41
N VAL A 305 -2.41 6.72 13.24
CA VAL A 305 -2.87 8.10 13.06
C VAL A 305 -1.70 9.02 12.68
N PRO A 306 -1.70 9.61 11.47
CA PRO A 306 -0.66 10.54 11.06
C PRO A 306 -0.47 11.70 12.04
N GLY A 307 0.78 11.99 12.40
CA GLY A 307 1.13 13.10 13.29
C GLY A 307 0.94 12.84 14.78
N LYS A 308 0.47 11.65 15.17
CA LYS A 308 0.47 11.18 16.56
C LYS A 308 1.73 10.39 16.85
N ALA A 309 2.31 10.62 18.02
CA ALA A 309 3.46 9.87 18.48
C ALA A 309 2.96 8.60 19.15
N GLU A 310 3.37 7.46 18.60
CA GLU A 310 3.01 6.14 19.14
C GLU A 310 3.89 5.80 20.35
N GLY A 311 3.28 5.28 21.42
CA GLY A 311 3.95 4.86 22.64
C GLY A 311 3.59 3.44 23.09
N PRO A 312 3.95 3.07 24.33
CA PRO A 312 3.35 1.92 25.01
C PRO A 312 1.85 2.15 25.20
N TYR A 313 1.06 1.07 25.24
CA TYR A 313 -0.38 1.13 25.48
C TYR A 313 -0.73 2.03 26.68
N ASP A 314 -1.58 3.03 26.45
CA ASP A 314 -2.11 3.93 27.47
C ASP A 314 -3.65 3.95 27.41
N PRO A 315 -4.36 3.44 28.44
CA PRO A 315 -5.83 3.45 28.45
C PRO A 315 -6.45 4.85 28.51
N GLN A 316 -5.64 5.91 28.67
CA GLN A 316 -6.08 7.31 28.58
C GLN A 316 -5.91 7.89 27.17
N HIS A 317 -5.14 7.23 26.31
CA HIS A 317 -5.09 7.55 24.88
C HIS A 317 -6.28 6.89 24.19
N ASN A 318 -6.87 7.61 23.25
CA ASN A 318 -8.01 7.16 22.46
C ASN A 318 -7.74 7.26 20.95
N GLU A 319 -6.49 7.48 20.56
CA GLU A 319 -6.06 7.61 19.17
C GLU A 319 -4.69 6.99 19.00
N GLY A 320 -4.47 6.29 17.88
CA GLY A 320 -3.17 5.70 17.55
C GLY A 320 -3.18 4.17 17.68
N LEU A 321 -1.99 3.59 17.57
CA LEU A 321 -1.75 2.16 17.78
C LEU A 321 -1.70 1.81 19.27
N ASP A 322 -1.47 2.80 20.13
CA ASP A 322 -1.27 2.68 21.58
C ASP A 322 -2.51 3.00 22.42
N SER A 323 -3.66 3.25 21.77
CA SER A 323 -4.97 3.45 22.40
C SER A 323 -5.75 2.17 22.65
#